data_AF-A0A6A3XDT9-F1
#
_entry.id   AF-A0A6A3XDT9-F1
#
_cell.length_a   1.000
_cell.length_b   1.000
_cell.length_c   1.000
_cell.angle_alpha   90.00
_cell.angle_beta   90.00
_cell.angle_gamma   90.00
#
_symmetry.space_group_name_H-M   'P 1'
#
loop_
_entity.id
_entity.type
_entity.pdbx_description
1 polymer ?
#
loop_
_entity_poly.entity_id
_entity_poly.type
_entity_poly.pdbx_seq_one_letter_code
_entity_poly.pdbx_strand_id
1 'polypeptide(L)'
;MRIFLPMGYDVTGEESDAKGRILSSGREAEANILAFLEAKNIKAKSHGTIVKVLKRMHAEGKLNEQISRYQKLHQEGKAVEGSPLHVLKPCNNQSTMLFKC
;
A
#
# COMPACT_ATOMS: atom_id res chain seq x y z
N MET A 1 -0.90 0.88 -1.36
CA MET A 1 -2.29 0.45 -1.62
C MET A 1 -3.30 1.13 -0.69
N ARG A 2 -2.97 1.36 0.58
CA ARG A 2 -3.88 1.97 1.59
C ARG A 2 -4.53 3.31 1.21
N ILE A 3 -3.87 4.13 0.39
CA ILE A 3 -4.45 5.39 -0.10
C ILE A 3 -5.70 5.17 -0.98
N PHE A 4 -5.93 3.94 -1.45
CA PHE A 4 -7.11 3.52 -2.20
C PHE A 4 -8.18 2.87 -1.31
N LEU A 5 -8.10 3.07 0.01
CA LEU A 5 -9.15 2.67 0.95
C LEU A 5 -9.90 3.93 1.38
N PRO A 6 -11.03 4.26 0.73
CA PRO A 6 -11.67 5.56 0.88
C PRO A 6 -12.25 5.79 2.28
N MET A 7 -12.54 4.71 3.01
CA MET A 7 -13.06 4.74 4.38
C MET A 7 -12.00 4.43 5.45
N GLY A 8 -10.74 4.24 5.03
CA GLY A 8 -9.68 3.79 5.91
C GLY A 8 -9.69 2.28 6.10
N TYR A 9 -9.03 1.81 7.15
CA TYR A 9 -8.91 0.39 7.47
C TYR A 9 -8.50 0.19 8.93
N ASP A 10 -8.77 -1.00 9.44
CA ASP A 10 -8.41 -1.40 10.79
C ASP A 10 -7.65 -2.74 10.76
N VAL A 11 -6.40 -2.71 11.22
CA VAL A 11 -5.55 -3.90 11.41
C VAL A 11 -5.38 -4.28 12.88
N THR A 12 -6.09 -3.61 13.79
CA THR A 12 -6.02 -3.86 15.23
C THR A 12 -6.94 -5.02 15.65
N GLY A 13 -6.81 -5.48 16.89
CA GLY A 13 -7.60 -6.57 17.48
C GLY A 13 -6.88 -7.93 17.55
N GLU A 14 -7.56 -8.94 18.09
CA GLU A 14 -7.06 -10.31 18.21
C GLU A 14 -6.61 -10.87 16.85
N GLU A 15 -5.52 -11.66 16.83
CA GLU A 15 -4.86 -12.14 15.61
C GLU A 15 -5.81 -12.88 14.64
N SER A 16 -6.77 -13.62 15.21
CA SER A 16 -7.88 -14.29 14.50
C SER A 16 -8.64 -13.34 13.57
N ASP A 17 -9.03 -12.18 14.08
CA ASP A 17 -9.93 -11.24 13.39
C ASP A 17 -9.15 -10.22 12.57
N ALA A 18 -7.95 -9.85 13.04
CA ALA A 18 -7.04 -8.95 12.34
C ALA A 18 -6.65 -9.50 10.97
N LYS A 19 -6.34 -10.80 10.87
CA LYS A 19 -5.95 -11.44 9.59
C LYS A 19 -7.05 -11.33 8.54
N GLY A 20 -8.31 -11.60 8.92
CA GLY A 20 -9.45 -11.48 8.02
C GLY A 20 -9.65 -10.06 7.51
N ARG A 21 -9.58 -9.07 8.43
CA ARG A 21 -9.68 -7.64 8.08
C ARG A 21 -8.57 -7.17 7.15
N ILE A 22 -7.32 -7.58 7.39
CA ILE A 22 -6.18 -7.25 6.54
C ILE A 22 -6.38 -7.78 5.12
N LEU A 23 -6.78 -9.05 4.97
CA LEU A 23 -6.99 -9.65 3.66
C LEU A 23 -8.16 -9.02 2.90
N SER A 24 -9.25 -8.70 3.60
CA SER A 24 -10.40 -8.02 3.00
C SER A 24 -10.04 -6.59 2.56
N SER A 25 -9.34 -5.84 3.41
CA SER A 25 -8.84 -4.49 3.07
C SER A 25 -7.85 -4.54 1.90
N GLY A 26 -6.99 -5.57 1.83
CA GLY A 26 -6.08 -5.77 0.70
C GLY A 26 -6.83 -5.96 -0.63
N ARG A 27 -7.87 -6.81 -0.63
CA ARG A 27 -8.71 -7.05 -1.81
C ARG A 27 -9.49 -5.81 -2.23
N GLU A 28 -10.05 -5.08 -1.27
CA GLU A 28 -10.75 -3.81 -1.53
C GLU A 28 -9.80 -2.78 -2.17
N ALA A 29 -8.60 -2.60 -1.60
CA ALA A 29 -7.63 -1.67 -2.14
C ALA A 29 -7.21 -2.03 -3.56
N GLU A 30 -7.03 -3.33 -3.86
CA GLU A 30 -6.71 -3.80 -5.22
C GLU A 30 -7.85 -3.50 -6.20
N ALA A 31 -9.10 -3.80 -5.84
CA ALA A 31 -10.26 -3.50 -6.67
C ALA A 31 -10.37 -1.99 -6.96
N ASN A 32 -10.16 -1.14 -5.96
CA ASN A 32 -10.19 0.31 -6.11
C ASN A 32 -9.05 0.84 -6.99
N ILE A 33 -7.86 0.23 -6.94
CA ILE A 33 -6.76 0.56 -7.85
C ILE A 33 -7.15 0.25 -9.30
N LEU A 34 -7.70 -0.93 -9.55
CA LEU A 34 -8.10 -1.34 -10.90
C LEU A 34 -9.18 -0.40 -11.46
N ALA A 35 -10.21 -0.10 -10.67
CA ALA A 35 -11.27 0.85 -11.06
C ALA A 35 -10.71 2.25 -11.34
N PHE A 36 -9.79 2.74 -10.50
CA PHE A 36 -9.14 4.03 -10.70
C PHE A 36 -8.31 4.10 -11.99
N LEU A 37 -7.60 3.01 -12.32
CA LEU A 37 -6.82 2.93 -13.55
C LEU A 37 -7.72 2.83 -14.78
N GLU A 38 -8.80 2.05 -14.70
CA GLU A 38 -9.80 1.92 -15.75
C GLU A 38 -10.49 3.26 -16.06
N ALA A 39 -10.89 4.01 -15.02
CA ALA A 39 -11.46 5.36 -15.17
C ALA A 39 -10.50 6.34 -15.86
N LYS A 40 -9.19 6.07 -15.84
CA LYS A 40 -8.15 6.83 -16.53
C LYS A 40 -7.74 6.22 -17.88
N ASN A 41 -8.48 5.22 -18.36
CA ASN A 41 -8.20 4.47 -19.58
C ASN A 41 -6.83 3.76 -19.59
N ILE A 42 -6.30 3.42 -18.41
CA ILE A 42 -5.01 2.74 -18.27
C ILE A 42 -5.24 1.22 -18.16
N LYS A 43 -4.82 0.47 -19.18
CA LYS A 43 -4.99 -1.00 -19.27
C LYS A 43 -3.91 -1.80 -18.52
N ALA A 44 -3.60 -1.44 -17.28
CA ALA A 44 -2.62 -2.17 -16.47
C ALA A 44 -3.29 -3.34 -15.73
N LYS A 45 -2.88 -4.58 -16.03
CA LYS A 45 -3.48 -5.79 -15.44
C LYS A 45 -2.53 -6.60 -14.56
N SER A 46 -1.24 -6.62 -14.87
CA SER A 46 -0.27 -7.34 -14.05
C SER A 46 0.22 -6.49 -12.88
N HIS A 47 0.47 -7.12 -11.74
CA HIS A 47 0.95 -6.45 -10.54
C HIS A 47 2.15 -5.52 -10.81
N GLY A 48 3.19 -6.03 -11.50
CA GLY A 48 4.38 -5.23 -11.81
C GLY A 48 4.07 -3.99 -12.67
N THR A 49 3.17 -4.12 -13.64
CA THR A 49 2.73 -2.99 -14.48
C THR A 49 1.93 -1.98 -13.68
N ILE A 50 1.00 -2.44 -12.84
CA ILE A 50 0.20 -1.59 -11.95
C ILE A 50 1.13 -0.79 -11.04
N VAL A 51 2.09 -1.43 -10.38
CA VAL A 51 3.07 -0.75 -9.52
C VAL A 51 3.89 0.28 -10.30
N LYS A 52 4.34 -0.05 -11.51
CA LYS A 52 5.09 0.87 -12.37
C LYS A 52 4.26 2.12 -12.72
N VAL A 53 2.99 1.93 -13.10
CA VAL A 53 2.07 3.03 -13.39
C VAL A 53 1.84 3.89 -12.15
N LEU A 54 1.54 3.28 -11.00
CA LEU A 54 1.29 4.01 -9.77
C LEU A 54 2.52 4.83 -9.32
N LYS A 55 3.73 4.28 -9.44
CA LYS A 55 4.98 5.02 -9.17
C LYS A 55 5.12 6.26 -10.05
N ARG A 56 4.84 6.12 -11.36
CA ARG A 56 4.84 7.25 -12.29
C ARG A 56 3.79 8.30 -11.91
N MET A 57 2.57 7.87 -11.62
CA MET A 57 1.48 8.76 -11.22
C MET A 57 1.78 9.50 -9.91
N HIS A 58 2.46 8.85 -8.97
CA HIS A 58 2.94 9.48 -7.74
C HIS A 58 3.93 10.60 -8.05
N ALA A 59 4.95 10.33 -8.89
CA ALA A 59 5.92 11.35 -9.30
C ALA A 59 5.27 12.53 -10.05
N GLU A 60 4.20 12.27 -10.80
CA GLU A 60 3.41 13.29 -11.51
C GLU A 60 2.37 13.99 -10.62
N GLY A 61 2.28 13.67 -9.32
CA GLY A 61 1.29 14.25 -8.39
C GLY A 61 -0.16 13.82 -8.63
N LYS A 62 -0.41 12.86 -9.53
CA LYS A 62 -1.76 12.39 -9.90
C LYS A 62 -2.45 11.56 -8.81
N LEU A 63 -1.73 11.24 -7.73
CA LEU A 63 -2.26 10.56 -6.55
C LEU A 63 -2.48 11.50 -5.36
N ASN A 64 -2.21 12.80 -5.50
CA ASN A 64 -2.25 13.75 -4.39
C ASN A 64 -3.59 13.78 -3.68
N GLU A 65 -4.71 13.71 -4.40
CA GLU A 65 -6.04 13.66 -3.78
C GLU A 65 -6.22 12.42 -2.88
N GLN A 66 -5.79 11.25 -3.37
CA GLN A 66 -5.87 9.99 -2.62
C GLN A 66 -4.96 10.03 -1.39
N ILE A 67 -3.78 10.63 -1.53
CA ILE A 67 -2.83 10.84 -0.43
C ILE A 67 -3.41 11.79 0.62
N SER A 68 -3.96 12.93 0.21
CA SER A 68 -4.57 13.90 1.14
C SER A 68 -5.76 13.31 1.87
N ARG A 69 -6.61 12.54 1.17
CA ARG A 69 -7.73 11.82 1.79
C ARG A 69 -7.23 10.83 2.84
N TYR A 70 -6.21 10.04 2.50
CA TYR A 70 -5.59 9.11 3.44
C TYR A 70 -5.00 9.82 4.66
N GLN A 71 -4.31 10.94 4.48
CA GLN A 71 -3.75 11.72 5.59
C GLN A 71 -4.85 12.22 6.54
N LYS A 72 -5.98 12.68 6.00
CA LYS A 72 -7.14 13.07 6.80
C LYS A 72 -7.72 11.89 7.58
N LEU A 73 -7.91 10.73 6.94
CA LEU A 73 -8.38 9.51 7.61
C LEU A 73 -7.42 9.05 8.72
N HIS A 74 -6.13 9.22 8.51
CA HIS A 74 -5.12 8.89 9.50
C HIS A 74 -5.19 9.83 10.72
N GLN A 75 -5.35 11.14 10.51
CA GLN A 75 -5.58 12.12 11.59
C GLN A 75 -6.87 11.84 12.36
N GLU A 76 -7.90 11.35 11.69
CA GLU A 76 -9.19 10.97 12.30
C GLU A 76 -9.15 9.61 13.01
N GLY A 77 -8.02 8.89 13.00
CA GLY A 77 -7.92 7.56 13.61
C GLY A 77 -8.72 6.48 12.86
N LYS A 78 -9.02 6.69 11.57
CA LYS A 78 -9.73 5.72 10.70
C LYS A 78 -8.79 4.89 9.83
N ALA A 79 -7.51 5.28 9.75
CA ALA A 79 -6.44 4.49 9.18
C ALA A 79 -5.45 4.16 10.30
N VAL A 80 -5.87 3.24 11.17
CA VAL A 80 -5.09 2.85 12.35
C VAL A 80 -4.07 1.82 11.90
N GLU A 81 -2.84 2.28 11.81
CA GLU A 81 -1.70 1.39 11.84
C GLU A 81 -1.49 1.03 13.30
N GLY A 82 -1.75 -0.22 13.69
CA GLY A 82 -1.17 -0.73 14.91
C GLY A 82 0.34 -0.45 14.82
N SER A 83 0.87 0.35 15.75
CA SER A 83 2.29 0.72 15.78
C SER A 83 3.15 -0.48 15.39
N PRO A 84 4.03 -0.39 14.38
CA PRO A 84 4.96 -1.47 14.12
C PRO A 84 6.02 -1.45 15.22
N LEU A 85 5.73 -2.09 16.36
CA LEU A 85 6.78 -2.70 17.20
C LEU A 85 7.30 -3.99 16.56
N HIS A 86 7.47 -3.96 15.24
CA HIS A 86 8.28 -4.90 14.50
C HIS A 86 9.26 -4.04 13.73
N VAL A 87 10.38 -3.75 14.41
CA VAL A 87 11.64 -3.39 13.76
C VAL A 87 11.80 -4.33 12.58
N LEU A 88 11.56 -3.83 11.37
CA LEU A 88 12.06 -4.48 10.16
C LEU A 88 13.58 -4.51 10.34
N LYS A 89 14.10 -5.65 10.81
CA LYS A 89 15.52 -5.96 10.65
C LYS A 89 15.82 -5.74 9.17
N PRO A 90 16.81 -4.91 8.81
CA PRO A 90 17.30 -4.90 7.45
C PRO A 90 17.68 -6.34 7.12
N CYS A 91 17.06 -6.93 6.09
CA CYS A 91 17.62 -8.11 5.47
C CYS A 91 18.98 -7.68 4.91
N ASN A 92 20.03 -7.88 5.71
CA ASN A 92 21.42 -7.78 5.31
C ASN A 92 21.64 -8.86 4.23
N ASN A 93 21.53 -8.47 2.98
CA ASN A 93 22.15 -9.17 1.86
C ASN A 93 23.60 -8.71 1.75
N GLN A 94 24.41 -8.97 2.78
CA GLN A 94 25.86 -9.05 2.59
C GLN A 94 26.17 -10.42 1.98
N SER A 95 26.02 -10.50 0.66
CA SER A 95 26.66 -11.54 -0.12
C SER A 95 28.13 -11.16 -0.21
N THR A 96 28.94 -11.74 0.67
CA THR A 96 30.39 -11.75 0.58
C THR A 96 30.80 -12.45 -0.71
N MET A 97 31.31 -11.70 -1.68
CA MET A 97 32.18 -12.25 -2.71
C MET A 97 33.43 -11.38 -2.78
N LEU A 98 34.54 -11.99 -2.36
CA LEU A 98 35.90 -11.53 -2.49
C LEU A 98 36.16 -10.98 -3.90
N PHE A 99 36.73 -9.78 -3.98
CA PHE A 99 37.67 -9.46 -5.05
C PHE A 99 39.05 -9.35 -4.44
N LYS A 100 39.90 -10.31 -4.83
CA LYS A 100 41.33 -10.35 -4.60
C LYS A 100 41.98 -9.82 -5.89
N CYS A 101 42.70 -8.71 -5.77
CA CYS A 101 43.91 -8.40 -6.53
C CYS A 101 44.77 -7.56 -5.58
#